data_AF-A0A832JUW2-F1
#
_entry.id   AF-A0A832JUW2-F1
#
_cell.length_a   1.000
_cell.length_b   1.000
_cell.length_c   1.000
_cell.angle_alpha   90.00
_cell.angle_beta   90.00
_cell.angle_gamma   90.00
#
_symmetry.space_group_name_H-M   'P 1'
#
loop_
_entity.id
_entity.type
_entity.pdbx_description
1 polymer ?
#
loop_
_entity_poly.entity_id
_entity_poly.type
_entity_poly.pdbx_seq_one_letter_code
_entity_poly.pdbx_strand_id
1 'polypeptide(L)'
;MKLFTVKNIVERVISYLKKEGFYANYCEIREHRGKFEVFLKLERNIAGLSTIKIVFSKRGEKFYVFTGKTSLDLRLKRFIERVLEAERSEITLQEENTSSSAITK
;
A
#
# COMPACT_ATOMS: atom_id res chain seq x y z
N MET A 1 -4.18 4.68 -10.18
CA MET A 1 -3.04 4.17 -9.37
C MET A 1 -2.04 3.52 -10.30
N LYS A 2 -0.78 3.93 -10.21
CA LYS A 2 0.33 3.40 -11.03
C LYS A 2 1.02 2.26 -10.27
N LEU A 3 1.71 1.36 -10.97
CA LEU A 3 2.44 0.24 -10.33
C LEU A 3 3.51 0.76 -9.34
N PHE A 4 4.17 1.87 -9.65
CA PHE A 4 5.16 2.51 -8.78
C PHE A 4 4.56 2.86 -7.39
N THR A 5 3.39 3.49 -7.37
CA THR A 5 2.63 3.77 -6.14
C THR A 5 2.36 2.50 -5.33
N VAL A 6 1.94 1.42 -6.00
CA VAL A 6 1.69 0.14 -5.32
C VAL A 6 2.97 -0.40 -4.68
N LYS A 7 4.11 -0.34 -5.37
CA LYS A 7 5.40 -0.78 -4.83
C LYS A 7 5.79 0.01 -3.57
N ASN A 8 5.69 1.34 -3.60
CA ASN A 8 6.00 2.18 -2.45
C ASN A 8 5.11 1.87 -1.23
N ILE A 9 3.81 1.69 -1.46
CA ILE A 9 2.87 1.30 -0.39
C ILE A 9 3.28 -0.05 0.20
N VAL A 10 3.63 -1.02 -0.65
CA VAL A 10 4.06 -2.34 -0.21
C VAL A 10 5.33 -2.28 0.63
N GLU A 11 6.32 -1.49 0.24
CA GLU A 11 7.54 -1.30 1.03
C GLU A 11 7.26 -0.68 2.41
N ARG A 12 6.36 0.31 2.47
CA ARG A 12 5.90 0.91 3.73
C ARG A 12 5.13 -0.09 4.60
N VAL A 13 4.31 -0.94 3.99
CA VAL A 13 3.60 -2.03 4.67
C VAL A 13 4.58 -3.05 5.24
N ILE A 14 5.56 -3.51 4.47
CA ILE A 14 6.61 -4.45 4.94
C ILE A 14 7.38 -3.84 6.10
N SER A 15 7.75 -2.56 5.99
CA SER A 15 8.44 -1.83 7.07
C SER A 15 7.59 -1.71 8.33
N TYR A 16 6.29 -1.46 8.19
CA TYR A 16 5.34 -1.42 9.30
C TYR A 16 5.22 -2.80 9.97
N LEU A 17 5.02 -3.86 9.20
CA LEU A 17 4.93 -5.24 9.70
C LEU A 17 6.19 -5.64 10.47
N LYS A 18 7.38 -5.29 9.96
CA LYS A 18 8.65 -5.55 10.62
C LYS A 18 8.74 -4.89 12.00
N LYS A 19 8.25 -3.65 12.14
CA LYS A 19 8.21 -2.93 13.43
C LYS A 19 7.25 -3.59 14.43
N GLU A 20 6.19 -4.21 13.94
CA GLU A 20 5.23 -4.98 14.75
C GLU A 20 5.71 -6.42 15.03
N GLY A 21 6.92 -6.79 14.61
CA GLY A 21 7.51 -8.12 14.83
C GLY A 21 7.12 -9.18 13.79
N PHE A 22 6.44 -8.80 12.71
CA PHE A 22 6.08 -9.68 11.61
C PHE A 22 7.04 -9.53 10.43
N TYR A 23 7.62 -10.64 9.98
CA TYR A 23 8.57 -10.66 8.87
C TYR A 23 7.93 -11.30 7.64
N ALA A 24 8.01 -10.63 6.49
CA ALA A 24 7.52 -11.15 5.21
C ALA A 24 8.66 -11.92 4.51
N ASN A 25 8.46 -13.20 4.22
CA ASN A 25 9.42 -14.02 3.46
C ASN A 25 9.17 -14.00 1.95
N TYR A 26 7.98 -13.56 1.54
CA TYR A 26 7.57 -13.53 0.16
C TYR A 26 6.64 -12.35 -0.09
N CYS A 27 6.84 -11.68 -1.21
CA CYS A 27 5.98 -10.61 -1.70
C CYS A 27 5.80 -10.77 -3.21
N GLU A 28 4.55 -10.73 -3.67
CA GLU A 28 4.19 -10.78 -5.08
C GLU A 28 3.19 -9.67 -5.39
N ILE A 29 3.40 -8.96 -6.50
CA ILE A 29 2.45 -7.97 -7.02
C ILE A 29 1.99 -8.46 -8.39
N ARG A 30 0.69 -8.75 -8.52
CA ARG A 30 0.03 -9.14 -9.76
C ARG A 30 -0.77 -7.97 -10.32
N GLU A 31 -0.49 -7.63 -11.57
CA GLU A 31 -1.22 -6.60 -12.29
C GLU A 31 -2.33 -7.21 -13.15
N HIS A 32 -3.55 -6.66 -13.01
CA HIS A 32 -4.69 -7.02 -13.84
C HIS A 32 -5.27 -5.77 -14.52
N ARG A 33 -6.20 -5.96 -15.47
CA ARG A 33 -6.78 -4.86 -16.27
C ARG A 33 -7.37 -3.72 -15.42
N GLY A 34 -7.99 -4.03 -14.27
CA GLY A 34 -8.65 -3.03 -13.41
C GLY A 34 -8.11 -2.93 -11.97
N LYS A 35 -7.15 -3.76 -11.59
CA LYS A 35 -6.67 -3.85 -10.19
C LYS A 35 -5.22 -4.32 -10.11
N PHE A 36 -4.62 -4.07 -8.95
CA PHE A 36 -3.40 -4.72 -8.51
C PHE A 36 -3.72 -5.63 -7.32
N GLU A 37 -3.17 -6.84 -7.31
CA GLU A 37 -3.23 -7.73 -6.15
C GLU A 37 -1.83 -7.89 -5.59
N VAL A 38 -1.68 -7.67 -4.28
CA VAL A 38 -0.46 -7.88 -3.53
C VAL A 38 -0.65 -9.07 -2.62
N PHE A 39 0.29 -10.00 -2.64
CA PHE A 39 0.34 -11.14 -1.75
C PHE A 39 1.62 -11.10 -0.94
N LEU A 40 1.50 -11.11 0.38
CA LEU A 40 2.60 -11.23 1.32
C LEU A 40 2.42 -12.53 2.10
N LYS A 41 3.49 -13.30 2.22
CA LYS A 41 3.55 -14.44 3.14
C LYS A 41 4.47 -14.09 4.29
N LEU A 42 4.04 -14.39 5.51
CA LEU A 42 4.81 -14.13 6.72
C LEU A 42 5.65 -15.36 7.10
N GLU A 43 6.81 -15.14 7.71
CA GLU A 43 7.74 -16.20 8.14
C GLU A 43 7.15 -17.09 9.22
N ARG A 44 6.42 -16.50 10.17
CA ARG A 44 5.84 -17.19 11.31
C ARG A 44 4.34 -17.01 11.31
N ASN A 45 3.63 -18.11 11.54
CA ASN A 45 2.19 -18.08 11.80
C ASN A 45 1.96 -17.67 13.25
N ILE A 46 2.07 -16.36 13.53
CA ILE A 46 1.72 -15.80 14.83
C ILE A 46 0.21 -15.51 14.78
N ALA A 47 -0.57 -16.15 15.65
CA ALA A 47 -2.01 -15.93 15.79
C ALA A 47 -2.90 -16.20 14.54
N GLY A 48 -2.51 -17.12 13.66
CA GLY A 48 -3.31 -17.48 12.47
C GLY A 48 -3.05 -16.58 11.25
N LEU A 49 -2.15 -15.61 11.37
CA LEU A 49 -1.76 -14.68 10.31
C LEU A 49 -0.59 -15.26 9.52
N SER A 50 -0.88 -16.07 8.51
CA SER A 50 0.14 -16.63 7.60
C SER A 50 0.37 -15.77 6.34
N THR A 51 -0.67 -15.05 5.92
CA THR A 51 -0.74 -14.39 4.62
C THR A 51 -1.50 -13.08 4.72
N ILE A 52 -1.07 -12.10 3.92
CA ILE A 52 -1.76 -10.82 3.75
C ILE A 52 -2.02 -10.66 2.25
N LYS A 53 -3.27 -10.36 1.91
CA LYS A 53 -3.67 -10.01 0.53
C LYS A 53 -4.18 -8.58 0.51
N ILE A 54 -3.64 -7.75 -0.37
CA ILE A 54 -4.12 -6.39 -0.59
C ILE A 54 -4.60 -6.27 -2.04
N VAL A 55 -5.77 -5.69 -2.25
CA VAL A 55 -6.34 -5.49 -3.58
C VAL A 55 -6.58 -4.00 -3.79
N PHE A 56 -5.83 -3.39 -4.72
CA PHE A 56 -5.96 -1.99 -5.08
C PHE A 56 -6.73 -1.83 -6.40
N SER A 57 -7.76 -0.98 -6.41
CA SER A 57 -8.38 -0.54 -7.67
C SER A 57 -7.41 0.36 -8.45
N LYS A 58 -7.24 0.12 -9.76
CA LYS A 58 -6.46 1.02 -10.63
C LYS A 58 -7.07 2.41 -10.72
N ARG A 59 -8.38 2.56 -10.48
CA ARG A 59 -9.04 3.87 -10.42
C ARG A 59 -8.73 4.64 -9.14
N GLY A 60 -8.14 3.99 -8.13
CA GLY A 60 -7.82 4.63 -6.84
C GLY A 60 -9.03 4.81 -5.91
N GLU A 61 -10.22 4.40 -6.34
CA GLU A 61 -11.47 4.60 -5.60
C GLU A 61 -11.57 3.75 -4.32
N LYS A 62 -11.08 2.51 -4.37
CA LYS A 62 -11.25 1.51 -3.29
C LYS A 62 -10.06 0.57 -3.22
N PHE A 63 -9.79 0.09 -2.02
CA PHE A 63 -8.89 -1.03 -1.79
C PHE A 63 -9.36 -1.89 -0.61
N TYR A 64 -8.90 -3.13 -0.59
CA TYR A 64 -9.26 -4.13 0.43
C TYR A 64 -8.01 -4.80 0.98
N VAL A 65 -8.01 -5.10 2.27
CA VAL A 65 -6.90 -5.74 2.98
C VAL A 65 -7.42 -6.95 3.73
N PHE A 66 -6.89 -8.12 3.40
CA PHE A 66 -7.24 -9.39 4.01
C PHE A 66 -6.03 -9.97 4.70
N THR A 67 -6.22 -10.52 5.90
CA THR A 67 -5.18 -11.24 6.63
C THR A 67 -5.66 -12.62 7.07
N GLY A 68 -4.77 -13.61 7.00
CA GLY A 68 -5.12 -15.02 7.24
C GLY A 68 -6.12 -15.56 6.21
N LYS A 69 -7.09 -16.37 6.66
CA LYS A 69 -8.06 -17.05 5.78
C LYS A 69 -9.12 -16.11 5.20
N THR A 70 -9.60 -15.11 5.94
CA THR A 70 -10.77 -14.33 5.52
C THR A 70 -10.97 -13.00 6.27
N SER A 71 -10.10 -12.64 7.22
CA SER A 71 -10.34 -11.50 8.09
C SER A 71 -9.97 -10.20 7.40
N LEU A 72 -10.91 -9.24 7.34
CA LEU A 72 -10.60 -7.87 6.94
C LEU A 72 -9.74 -7.23 8.04
N ASP A 73 -8.52 -6.82 7.71
CA ASP A 73 -7.64 -6.16 8.68
C ASP A 73 -7.81 -4.65 8.64
N LEU A 74 -8.64 -4.14 9.55
CA LEU A 74 -8.91 -2.71 9.66
C LEU A 74 -7.69 -1.90 10.13
N ARG A 75 -6.77 -2.49 10.90
CA ARG A 75 -5.58 -1.80 11.39
C ARG A 75 -4.61 -1.54 10.24
N LEU A 76 -4.34 -2.58 9.46
CA LEU A 76 -3.48 -2.47 8.29
C LEU A 76 -4.14 -1.63 7.19
N LYS A 77 -5.46 -1.74 7.02
CA LYS A 77 -6.21 -0.85 6.12
C LYS A 77 -6.03 0.64 6.49
N ARG A 78 -6.25 1.01 7.76
CA ARG A 78 -6.05 2.41 8.23
C ARG A 78 -4.61 2.89 8.08
N PHE A 79 -3.63 2.00 8.25
CA PHE A 79 -2.24 2.33 7.98
C PHE A 79 -2.03 2.69 6.50
N ILE A 80 -2.53 1.86 5.58
CA ILE A 80 -2.42 2.11 4.13
C ILE A 80 -3.20 3.38 3.71
N GLU A 81 -4.36 3.66 4.32
CA GLU A 81 -5.10 4.91 4.08
C GLU A 81 -4.24 6.14 4.38
N ARG A 82 -3.54 6.15 5.52
CA ARG A 82 -2.63 7.25 5.90
C ARG A 82 -1.44 7.37 4.95
N VAL A 83 -0.88 6.26 4.49
CA VAL A 83 0.20 6.27 3.50
C VAL A 83 -0.27 6.90 2.18
N LEU A 84 -1.45 6.50 1.71
CA LEU A 84 -2.07 7.03 0.50
C LEU A 84 -2.42 8.52 0.61
N GLU A 85 -2.84 8.97 1.79
CA GLU A 85 -3.11 10.38 2.06
C GLU A 85 -1.82 11.21 2.01
N ALA A 86 -0.76 10.76 2.68
CA ALA A 86 0.54 11.42 2.64
C ALA A 86 1.11 11.54 1.22
N GLU A 87 1.04 10.47 0.41
CA GLU A 87 1.50 10.52 -0.98
C GLU A 87 0.68 11.50 -1.84
N ARG A 88 -0.63 11.65 -1.57
CA ARG A 88 -1.46 12.64 -2.28
C ARG A 88 -1.06 14.07 -1.90
N SER A 89 -0.83 14.33 -0.61
CA SER A 89 -0.40 15.65 -0.12
C SER A 89 0.97 16.06 -0.67
N GLU A 90 1.90 15.12 -0.80
CA GLU A 90 3.23 15.38 -1.38
C GLU A 90 3.14 15.78 -2.87
N ILE A 91 2.20 15.21 -3.63
CA ILE A 91 1.98 15.58 -5.05
C ILE A 91 1.40 17.00 -5.16
N THR A 92 0.41 17.34 -4.34
CA THR A 92 -0.21 18.68 -4.36
C THR A 92 0.81 19.79 -4.08
N LEU A 93 1.72 19.57 -3.12
CA LEU A 93 2.78 20.53 -2.80
C LEU A 93 3.81 20.69 -3.94
N GLN A 94 4.06 19.65 -4.74
CA GLN A 94 4.97 19.75 -5.88
C GLN A 94 4.36 20.52 -7.06
N GLU A 95 3.05 20.36 -7.29
CA GLU A 95 2.32 21.06 -8.35
C GLU A 95 2.19 22.58 -8.08
N GLU A 96 2.00 22.98 -6.82
CA GLU A 96 1.95 24.40 -6.42
C GLU A 96 3.31 25.11 -6.59
N ASN A 97 4.41 24.41 -6.28
CA ASN A 97 5.77 24.95 -6.40
C ASN A 97 6.25 25.04 -7.85
N THR A 98 5.86 24.11 -8.73
CA THR A 98 6.18 24.19 -10.17
C THR A 98 5.39 25.29 -10.86
N SER A 99 4.11 25.47 -10.51
CA SER A 99 3.26 26.54 -11.04
C SER A 99 3.73 27.95 -10.67
N SER A 100 4.29 28.13 -9.46
CA SER A 100 4.86 29.42 -9.02
C SER A 100 6.18 29.76 -9.69
N SER A 101 6.97 28.76 -10.12
CA SER A 101 8.25 28.97 -10.82
C SER A 101 8.10 29.37 -12.31
N ALA A 102 6.93 29.09 -12.91
CA ALA A 102 6.64 29.38 -14.31
C ALA A 102 6.17 30.83 -14.56
N ILE A 103 5.82 31.59 -13.51
CA ILE A 103 5.30 32.96 -13.59
C ILE A 103 6.44 34.01 -13.52
N THR A 104 7.68 33.60 -13.24
CA THR A 104 8.83 34.50 -13.03
C THR A 104 9.84 34.49 -14.19
N LYS A 105 9.38 34.37 -15.44
CA LYS A 105 10.22 34.58 -16.64
C LYS A 105 9.50 35.40 -17.69
#